data_AF-A0A359E5L3-F1
#
_entry.id   AF-A0A359E5L3-F1
#
_cell.length_a   1.000
_cell.length_b   1.000
_cell.length_c   1.000
_cell.angle_alpha   90.00
_cell.angle_beta   90.00
_cell.angle_gamma   90.00
#
_symmetry.space_group_name_H-M   'P 1'
#
loop_
_entity.id
_entity.type
_entity.pdbx_description
1 polymer ?
#
loop_
_entity_poly.entity_id
_entity_poly.type
_entity_poly.pdbx_seq_one_letter_code
_entity_poly.pdbx_strand_id
1 'polypeptide(L)'
;MTSNLDWGPFQKWLFRFVVIYVLLYILPIVWLSMLLGYTEPAEYQSSVLILVAIRVGLSIAGATIWSFHYKNAEPHPSHIYILTLALRSFLFLTMMTYGFAKVALIQFSEASLIQLVTPVGELSPMRLLWIYMGYSSVYQIFTGLLEVAGGFLLLYRRTTTLGALLIAGVMSNVALMNFMFDVPVKNL
;
A
#
# COMPACT_ATOMS: atom_id res chain seq x y z
N MET A 1 30.51 -17.18 0.19
CA MET A 1 29.79 -18.29 0.86
C MET A 1 28.32 -18.19 0.48
N THR A 2 27.93 -18.81 -0.62
CA THR A 2 26.51 -19.00 -0.96
C THR A 2 26.06 -20.23 -0.19
N SER A 3 25.44 -20.03 0.97
CA SER A 3 24.69 -21.12 1.60
C SER A 3 23.67 -21.60 0.57
N ASN A 4 23.72 -22.87 0.18
CA ASN A 4 22.64 -23.51 -0.55
C ASN A 4 21.41 -23.43 0.36
N LEU A 5 20.58 -22.42 0.12
CA LEU A 5 19.26 -22.31 0.72
C LEU A 5 18.44 -23.39 0.02
N ASP A 6 18.37 -24.58 0.62
CA ASP A 6 17.53 -25.64 0.10
C ASP A 6 16.06 -25.22 0.28
N TRP A 7 15.42 -24.82 -0.81
CA TRP A 7 14.06 -24.33 -0.79
C TRP A 7 13.07 -25.48 -0.66
N GLY A 8 12.25 -25.46 0.39
CA GLY A 8 11.13 -26.39 0.54
C GLY A 8 10.06 -26.18 -0.55
N PRO A 9 9.24 -27.21 -0.87
CA PRO A 9 8.22 -27.12 -1.91
C PRO A 9 7.21 -25.99 -1.65
N PHE A 10 6.82 -25.79 -0.39
CA PHE A 10 5.94 -24.68 0.00
C PHE A 10 6.60 -23.31 -0.20
N GLN A 11 7.89 -23.16 0.12
CA GLN A 11 8.61 -21.90 -0.06
C GLN A 11 8.75 -21.54 -1.54
N LYS A 12 9.02 -22.53 -2.41
CA LYS A 12 9.06 -22.35 -3.88
C LYS A 12 7.71 -21.87 -4.41
N TRP A 13 6.63 -22.50 -3.95
CA TRP A 13 5.27 -22.11 -4.33
C TRP A 13 4.91 -20.70 -3.83
N LEU A 14 5.22 -20.40 -2.55
CA LEU A 14 4.97 -19.08 -1.95
C LEU A 14 5.75 -17.98 -2.67
N PHE A 15 7.00 -18.21 -3.03
CA PHE A 15 7.79 -17.26 -3.81
C PHE A 15 7.10 -16.93 -5.14
N ARG A 16 6.66 -17.95 -5.90
CA ARG A 16 5.94 -17.76 -7.17
C ARG A 16 4.62 -17.02 -6.97
N PHE A 17 3.87 -17.36 -5.93
CA PHE A 17 2.64 -16.66 -5.56
C PHE A 17 2.89 -15.18 -5.32
N VAL A 18 3.90 -14.84 -4.50
CA VAL A 18 4.24 -13.44 -4.19
C VAL A 18 4.68 -12.69 -5.44
N VAL A 19 5.53 -13.30 -6.29
CA VAL A 19 5.97 -12.67 -7.55
C VAL A 19 4.77 -12.33 -8.43
N ILE A 20 3.88 -13.31 -8.68
CA ILE A 20 2.71 -13.09 -9.54
C ILE A 20 1.77 -12.04 -8.93
N TYR A 21 1.51 -12.13 -7.62
CA TYR A 21 0.66 -11.17 -6.93
C TYR A 21 1.19 -9.74 -7.01
N VAL A 22 2.48 -9.56 -6.74
CA VAL A 22 3.15 -8.25 -6.83
C VAL A 22 3.12 -7.71 -8.25
N LEU A 23 3.34 -8.56 -9.27
CA LEU A 23 3.22 -8.15 -10.66
C LEU A 23 1.79 -7.70 -10.98
N LEU A 24 0.77 -8.47 -10.61
CA LEU A 24 -0.63 -8.09 -10.83
C LEU A 24 -1.04 -6.84 -10.05
N TYR A 25 -0.42 -6.57 -8.91
CA TYR A 25 -0.69 -5.40 -8.07
C TYR A 25 -0.03 -4.13 -8.60
N ILE A 26 1.24 -4.22 -9.03
CA ILE A 26 1.98 -3.09 -9.62
C ILE A 26 1.46 -2.80 -11.03
N LEU A 27 1.01 -3.83 -11.76
CA LEU A 27 0.42 -3.64 -13.06
C LEU A 27 -0.83 -2.75 -12.94
N PRO A 28 -1.01 -1.81 -13.87
CA PRO A 28 -2.08 -0.82 -13.83
C PRO A 28 -3.45 -1.42 -14.17
N ILE A 29 -3.89 -2.50 -13.51
CA ILE A 29 -5.22 -3.09 -13.72
C ILE A 29 -6.33 -2.07 -13.41
N VAL A 30 -6.07 -1.10 -12.53
CA VAL A 30 -6.98 0.03 -12.26
C VAL A 30 -7.16 0.94 -13.49
N TRP A 31 -6.14 1.04 -14.36
CA TRP A 31 -6.24 1.78 -15.61
C TRP A 31 -7.07 1.00 -16.64
N LEU A 32 -7.10 -0.33 -16.58
CA LEU A 32 -8.01 -1.15 -17.39
C LEU A 32 -9.48 -0.88 -17.02
N SER A 33 -9.81 -0.73 -15.72
CA SER A 33 -11.17 -0.35 -15.30
C SER A 33 -11.55 1.07 -15.73
N MET A 34 -10.59 2.02 -15.74
CA MET A 34 -10.81 3.36 -16.30
C MET A 34 -11.04 3.31 -17.82
N LEU A 35 -10.34 2.41 -18.53
CA LEU A 35 -10.48 2.20 -19.98
C LEU A 35 -11.78 1.47 -20.34
N LEU A 36 -12.33 0.68 -19.42
CA LEU A 36 -13.63 -0.01 -19.54
C LEU A 36 -14.82 0.83 -19.05
N GLY A 37 -14.60 2.08 -18.64
CA GLY A 37 -15.68 3.05 -18.35
C GLY A 37 -16.36 2.91 -16.98
N TYR A 38 -15.83 2.09 -16.06
CA TYR A 38 -16.34 2.01 -14.69
C TYR A 38 -15.93 3.27 -13.89
N THR A 39 -16.86 4.21 -13.72
CA THR A 39 -16.59 5.56 -13.16
C THR A 39 -17.49 5.97 -11.98
N GLU A 40 -18.30 5.06 -11.41
CA GLU A 40 -19.18 5.38 -10.29
C GLU A 40 -18.51 5.13 -8.91
N PRO A 41 -18.39 6.14 -8.02
CA PRO A 41 -17.67 6.03 -6.74
C PRO A 41 -18.27 5.03 -5.73
N ALA A 42 -19.57 4.77 -5.79
CA ALA A 42 -20.26 3.89 -4.84
C ALA A 42 -20.05 2.39 -5.12
N GLU A 43 -19.79 2.00 -6.38
CA GLU A 43 -19.40 0.64 -6.78
C GLU A 43 -17.91 0.34 -6.55
N TYR A 44 -17.12 1.35 -6.19
CA TYR A 44 -15.67 1.24 -6.02
C TYR A 44 -15.27 0.29 -4.87
N GLN A 45 -16.05 0.24 -3.79
CA GLN A 45 -15.74 -0.60 -2.62
C GLN A 45 -15.90 -2.10 -2.94
N SER A 46 -17.04 -2.48 -3.52
CA SER A 46 -17.33 -3.86 -3.94
C SER A 46 -16.36 -4.33 -5.02
N SER A 47 -16.01 -3.43 -5.96
CA SER A 47 -15.01 -3.74 -6.98
C SER A 47 -13.61 -3.92 -6.40
N VAL A 48 -13.20 -3.22 -5.35
CA VAL A 48 -11.89 -3.45 -4.71
C VAL A 48 -11.77 -4.86 -4.13
N LEU A 49 -12.76 -5.36 -3.39
CA LEU A 49 -12.72 -6.72 -2.84
C LEU A 49 -12.71 -7.78 -3.95
N ILE A 50 -13.53 -7.58 -4.99
CA ILE A 50 -13.57 -8.47 -6.16
C ILE A 50 -12.21 -8.46 -6.88
N LEU A 51 -11.61 -7.30 -7.10
CA LEU A 51 -10.29 -7.17 -7.73
C LEU A 51 -9.20 -7.83 -6.88
N VAL A 52 -9.24 -7.68 -5.55
CA VAL A 52 -8.33 -8.38 -4.65
C VAL A 52 -8.52 -9.89 -4.78
N ALA A 53 -9.76 -10.39 -4.74
CA ALA A 53 -10.07 -11.81 -4.87
C ALA A 53 -9.59 -12.37 -6.22
N ILE A 54 -9.81 -11.66 -7.33
CA ILE A 54 -9.33 -12.03 -8.67
C ILE A 54 -7.80 -12.12 -8.67
N ARG A 55 -7.09 -11.11 -8.14
CA ARG A 55 -5.62 -11.13 -8.08
C ARG A 55 -5.09 -12.29 -7.25
N VAL A 56 -5.70 -12.55 -6.09
CA VAL A 56 -5.34 -13.71 -5.25
C VAL A 56 -5.58 -15.01 -6.00
N GLY A 57 -6.76 -15.17 -6.61
CA GLY A 57 -7.12 -16.37 -7.39
C GLY A 57 -6.17 -16.62 -8.55
N LEU A 58 -5.89 -15.60 -9.37
CA LEU A 58 -4.93 -15.68 -10.47
C LEU A 58 -3.51 -15.99 -9.98
N SER A 59 -3.10 -15.43 -8.83
CA SER A 59 -1.79 -15.71 -8.24
C SER A 59 -1.68 -17.15 -7.74
N ILE A 60 -2.72 -17.69 -7.11
CA ILE A 60 -2.78 -19.10 -6.69
C ILE A 60 -2.72 -20.02 -7.91
N ALA A 61 -3.54 -19.76 -8.93
CA ALA A 61 -3.58 -20.56 -10.15
C ALA A 61 -2.22 -20.53 -10.88
N GLY A 62 -1.67 -19.33 -11.10
CA GLY A 62 -0.39 -19.16 -11.76
C GLY A 62 0.78 -19.78 -10.99
N ALA A 63 0.82 -19.61 -9.65
CA ALA A 63 1.87 -20.22 -8.82
C ALA A 63 1.81 -21.76 -8.87
N THR A 64 0.61 -22.31 -8.93
CA THR A 64 0.38 -23.75 -9.01
C THR A 64 0.77 -24.30 -10.38
N ILE A 65 0.35 -23.66 -11.48
CA ILE A 65 0.75 -24.02 -12.86
C ILE A 65 2.27 -23.94 -13.03
N TRP A 66 2.89 -22.84 -12.58
CA TRP A 66 4.35 -22.70 -12.59
C TRP A 66 5.01 -23.83 -11.78
N SER A 67 4.44 -24.19 -10.64
CA SER A 67 5.00 -25.26 -9.81
C SER A 67 4.93 -26.65 -10.40
N PHE A 68 3.94 -26.92 -11.25
CA PHE A 68 3.91 -28.15 -12.03
C PHE A 68 4.92 -28.14 -13.18
N HIS A 69 5.01 -27.04 -13.93
CA HIS A 69 5.88 -26.95 -15.11
C HIS A 69 7.38 -26.88 -14.76
N TYR A 70 7.72 -26.25 -13.64
CA TYR A 70 9.10 -26.06 -13.18
C TYR A 70 9.30 -26.53 -11.74
N LYS A 71 8.84 -27.75 -11.43
CA LYS A 71 8.91 -28.35 -10.08
C LYS A 71 10.29 -28.23 -9.42
N ASN A 72 11.36 -28.45 -10.17
CA ASN A 72 12.73 -28.47 -9.64
C ASN A 72 13.42 -27.09 -9.68
N ALA A 73 12.84 -26.09 -10.36
CA ALA A 73 13.48 -24.79 -10.49
C ALA A 73 13.48 -24.03 -9.16
N GLU A 74 14.67 -23.66 -8.70
CA GLU A 74 14.85 -22.95 -7.43
C GLU A 74 14.93 -21.44 -7.66
N PRO A 75 14.41 -20.62 -6.73
CA PRO A 75 14.59 -19.19 -6.79
C PRO A 75 16.09 -18.83 -6.72
N HIS A 76 16.66 -18.47 -7.87
CA HIS A 76 18.01 -17.93 -7.91
C HIS A 76 18.11 -16.65 -7.04
N PRO A 77 19.23 -16.39 -6.34
CA PRO A 77 19.41 -15.19 -5.52
C PRO A 77 19.12 -13.87 -6.23
N SER A 78 19.35 -13.80 -7.55
CA SER A 78 19.00 -12.64 -8.37
C SER A 78 17.49 -12.37 -8.40
N HIS A 79 16.64 -13.39 -8.44
CA HIS A 79 15.19 -13.22 -8.46
C HIS A 79 14.67 -12.64 -7.15
N ILE A 80 15.22 -13.10 -6.02
CA ILE A 80 14.91 -12.56 -4.69
C ILE A 80 15.34 -11.10 -4.63
N TYR A 81 16.56 -10.80 -5.08
CA TYR A 81 17.08 -9.44 -5.13
C TYR A 81 16.19 -8.50 -5.98
N ILE A 82 15.77 -8.94 -7.16
CA ILE A 82 14.90 -8.17 -8.06
C ILE A 82 13.52 -7.95 -7.40
N LEU A 83 12.92 -8.98 -6.80
CA LEU A 83 11.64 -8.85 -6.10
C LEU A 83 11.74 -7.85 -4.94
N THR A 84 12.77 -7.95 -4.11
CA THR A 84 13.01 -7.02 -3.00
C THR A 84 13.24 -5.60 -3.50
N LEU A 85 13.98 -5.43 -4.61
CA LEU A 85 14.20 -4.13 -5.24
C LEU A 85 12.88 -3.54 -5.74
N ALA A 86 12.05 -4.32 -6.44
CA ALA A 86 10.76 -3.88 -6.94
C ALA A 86 9.82 -3.43 -5.81
N LEU A 87 9.73 -4.21 -4.72
CA LEU A 87 8.94 -3.87 -3.54
C LEU A 87 9.42 -2.58 -2.87
N ARG A 88 10.74 -2.42 -2.71
CA ARG A 88 11.33 -1.20 -2.13
C ARG A 88 11.06 0.02 -3.00
N SER A 89 11.22 -0.10 -4.31
CA SER A 89 10.93 0.98 -5.26
C SER A 89 9.44 1.36 -5.26
N PHE A 90 8.55 0.37 -5.20
CA PHE A 90 7.10 0.60 -5.12
C PHE A 90 6.71 1.32 -3.82
N LEU A 91 7.21 0.85 -2.67
CA LEU A 91 6.97 1.50 -1.38
C LEU A 91 7.56 2.91 -1.35
N PHE A 92 8.76 3.11 -1.87
CA PHE A 92 9.36 4.44 -2.01
C PHE A 92 8.44 5.39 -2.77
N LEU A 93 8.01 5.02 -3.97
CA LEU A 93 7.12 5.86 -4.79
C LEU A 93 5.81 6.19 -4.07
N THR A 94 5.22 5.18 -3.40
CA THR A 94 3.97 5.37 -2.66
C THR A 94 4.17 6.34 -1.49
N MET A 95 5.22 6.17 -0.69
CA MET A 95 5.53 7.06 0.43
C MET A 95 5.89 8.48 -0.03
N MET A 96 6.53 8.63 -1.20
CA MET A 96 6.75 9.96 -1.78
C MET A 96 5.42 10.62 -2.14
N THR A 97 4.51 9.92 -2.82
CA THR A 97 3.22 10.49 -3.23
C THR A 97 2.40 10.95 -2.02
N TYR A 98 2.21 10.09 -1.02
CA TYR A 98 1.44 10.46 0.18
C TYR A 98 2.18 11.48 1.05
N GLY A 99 3.48 11.28 1.27
CA GLY A 99 4.28 12.16 2.11
C GLY A 99 4.36 13.59 1.55
N PHE A 100 4.59 13.75 0.24
CA PHE A 100 4.57 15.07 -0.37
C PHE A 100 3.17 15.68 -0.41
N ALA A 101 2.11 14.89 -0.59
CA ALA A 101 0.74 15.40 -0.49
C ALA A 101 0.42 15.97 0.91
N LYS A 102 0.98 15.37 1.97
CA LYS A 102 0.89 15.92 3.34
C LYS A 102 1.76 17.16 3.52
N VAL A 103 3.02 17.12 3.10
CA VAL A 103 3.94 18.26 3.23
C VAL A 103 3.43 19.49 2.46
N ALA A 104 2.82 19.28 1.29
CA ALA A 104 2.22 20.34 0.49
C ALA A 104 0.84 20.80 1.00
N LEU A 105 0.34 20.22 2.10
CA LEU A 105 -0.98 20.50 2.69
C LEU A 105 -2.16 20.22 1.74
N ILE A 106 -1.97 19.35 0.74
CA ILE A 106 -3.01 19.03 -0.26
C ILE A 106 -3.91 17.88 0.22
N GLN A 107 -3.38 16.97 1.05
CA GLN A 107 -4.13 15.77 1.45
C GLN A 107 -5.31 16.05 2.41
N PHE A 108 -5.12 16.95 3.37
CA PHE A 108 -6.15 17.35 4.33
C PHE A 108 -6.47 18.82 4.12
N SER A 109 -7.69 19.10 3.68
CA SER A 109 -8.19 20.47 3.48
C SER A 109 -8.54 21.14 4.80
N GLU A 110 -8.48 22.47 4.81
CA GLU A 110 -9.02 23.27 5.89
C GLU A 110 -10.54 23.04 6.06
N ALA A 111 -11.03 23.22 7.29
CA ALA A 111 -12.44 23.03 7.60
C ALA A 111 -13.30 24.06 6.85
N SER A 112 -14.36 23.59 6.17
CA SER A 112 -15.30 24.50 5.51
C SER A 112 -16.18 25.24 6.51
N LEU A 113 -16.78 26.36 6.11
CA LEU A 113 -17.69 27.12 6.97
C LEU A 113 -18.83 26.25 7.54
N ILE A 114 -19.37 25.35 6.72
CA ILE A 114 -20.41 24.40 7.12
C ILE A 114 -19.89 23.49 8.24
N GLN A 115 -18.65 22.97 8.12
CA GLN A 115 -18.05 22.11 9.14
C GLN A 115 -17.78 22.85 10.45
N LEU A 116 -17.43 24.13 10.40
CA LEU A 116 -17.15 24.96 11.59
C LEU A 116 -18.42 25.25 12.42
N VAL A 117 -19.59 25.34 11.77
CA VAL A 117 -20.87 25.57 12.46
C VAL A 117 -21.63 24.29 12.79
N THR A 118 -21.18 23.14 12.26
CA THR A 118 -21.78 21.84 12.54
C THR A 118 -21.36 21.38 13.94
N PRO A 119 -22.31 21.00 14.83
CA PRO A 119 -21.96 20.41 16.12
C PRO A 119 -21.10 19.16 15.96
N VAL A 120 -20.11 18.96 16.83
CA VAL A 120 -19.17 17.82 16.75
C VAL A 120 -19.89 16.47 16.74
N GLY A 121 -21.01 16.34 17.45
CA GLY A 121 -21.82 15.12 17.49
C GLY A 121 -22.52 14.77 16.17
N GLU A 122 -22.61 15.72 15.23
CA GLU A 122 -23.22 15.52 13.91
C GLU A 122 -22.18 15.29 12.80
N LEU A 123 -20.89 15.45 13.10
CA LEU A 123 -19.81 15.15 12.16
C LEU A 123 -19.59 13.65 12.06
N SER A 124 -19.43 13.13 10.84
CA SER A 124 -18.98 11.75 10.66
C SER A 124 -17.55 11.58 11.19
N PRO A 125 -17.17 10.37 11.68
CA PRO A 125 -15.83 10.11 12.19
C PRO A 125 -14.72 10.50 11.20
N MET A 126 -14.90 10.22 9.90
CA MET A 126 -13.96 10.63 8.85
C MET A 126 -13.81 12.15 8.75
N ARG A 127 -14.93 12.89 8.76
CA ARG A 127 -14.88 14.35 8.65
C ARG A 127 -14.19 14.96 9.86
N LEU A 128 -14.46 14.43 11.05
CA LEU A 128 -13.77 14.84 12.27
C LEU A 128 -12.26 14.61 12.18
N LEU A 129 -11.83 13.45 11.67
CA LEU A 129 -10.41 13.16 11.44
C LEU A 129 -9.79 14.12 10.41
N TRP A 130 -10.47 14.39 9.30
CA TRP A 130 -9.96 15.30 8.27
C TRP A 130 -9.77 16.72 8.81
N ILE A 131 -10.73 17.22 9.59
CA ILE A 131 -10.63 18.52 10.26
C ILE A 131 -9.49 18.51 11.28
N TYR A 132 -9.38 17.46 12.09
CA TYR A 132 -8.30 17.32 13.07
C TYR A 132 -6.91 17.35 12.43
N MET A 133 -6.72 16.56 11.36
CA MET A 133 -5.46 16.51 10.62
C MET A 133 -5.15 17.83 9.91
N GLY A 134 -6.17 18.48 9.31
CA GLY A 134 -6.04 19.74 8.60
C GLY A 134 -5.89 20.97 9.51
N TYR A 135 -6.32 20.89 10.77
CA TYR A 135 -6.21 22.00 11.73
C TYR A 135 -4.76 22.38 12.04
N SER A 136 -3.87 21.38 12.15
CA SER A 136 -2.45 21.61 12.45
C SER A 136 -1.58 21.32 11.23
N SER A 137 -1.26 22.36 10.47
CA SER A 137 -0.34 22.26 9.34
C SER A 137 1.03 21.69 9.75
N VAL A 138 1.49 22.00 10.97
CA VAL A 138 2.75 21.46 11.53
C VAL A 138 2.65 19.94 11.73
N TYR A 139 1.53 19.45 12.27
CA TYR A 139 1.34 18.00 12.45
C TYR A 139 1.22 17.27 11.11
N GLN A 140 0.51 17.86 10.15
CA GLN A 140 0.40 17.32 8.80
C GLN A 140 1.76 17.24 8.11
N ILE A 141 2.55 18.32 8.14
CA ILE A 141 3.92 18.35 7.61
C ILE A 141 4.80 17.34 8.34
N PHE A 142 4.74 17.26 9.67
CA PHE A 142 5.53 16.32 10.45
C PHE A 142 5.27 14.85 10.04
N THR A 143 3.99 14.46 9.97
CA THR A 143 3.63 13.09 9.54
C THR A 143 4.01 12.84 8.08
N GLY A 144 3.89 13.84 7.20
CA GLY A 144 4.37 13.76 5.82
C GLY A 144 5.89 13.61 5.70
N LEU A 145 6.66 14.34 6.51
CA LEU A 145 8.11 14.22 6.56
C LEU A 145 8.56 12.84 7.05
N LEU A 146 7.83 12.21 7.98
CA LEU A 146 8.12 10.84 8.40
C LEU A 146 7.89 9.83 7.26
N GLU A 147 6.84 10.00 6.46
CA GLU A 147 6.60 9.18 5.25
C GLU A 147 7.71 9.38 4.22
N VAL A 148 8.08 10.64 3.96
CA VAL A 148 9.16 10.98 3.02
C VAL A 148 10.51 10.42 3.50
N ALA A 149 10.86 10.62 4.77
CA ALA A 149 12.08 10.09 5.35
C ALA A 149 12.12 8.55 5.28
N GLY A 150 11.02 7.88 5.65
CA GLY A 150 10.88 6.43 5.54
C GLY A 150 11.10 5.94 4.12
N GLY A 151 10.49 6.61 3.13
CA GLY A 151 10.70 6.31 1.72
C GLY A 151 12.16 6.44 1.30
N PHE A 152 12.82 7.57 1.56
CA PHE A 152 14.23 7.75 1.19
C PHE A 152 15.16 6.72 1.83
N LEU A 153 14.90 6.35 3.09
CA LEU A 153 15.67 5.32 3.78
C LEU A 153 15.54 3.94 3.13
N LEU A 154 14.44 3.66 2.41
CA LEU A 154 14.31 2.43 1.64
C LEU A 154 15.20 2.37 0.40
N LEU A 155 15.76 3.48 -0.10
CA LEU A 155 16.61 3.45 -1.31
C LEU A 155 18.01 2.88 -1.02
N TYR A 156 18.59 3.22 0.13
CA TYR A 156 19.94 2.78 0.47
C TYR A 156 19.92 1.41 1.17
N ARG A 157 20.71 0.47 0.65
CA ARG A 157 20.77 -0.91 1.18
C ARG A 157 21.05 -0.96 2.68
N ARG A 158 21.89 -0.04 3.20
CA ARG A 158 22.27 0.03 4.61
C ARG A 158 21.17 0.55 5.54
N THR A 159 20.25 1.37 5.05
CA THR A 159 19.18 1.99 5.85
C THR A 159 17.82 1.33 5.64
N THR A 160 17.73 0.32 4.77
CA THR A 160 16.46 -0.35 4.41
C THR A 160 15.68 -0.84 5.63
N THR A 161 16.35 -1.44 6.61
CA THR A 161 15.70 -1.95 7.83
C THR A 161 15.10 -0.82 8.65
N LEU A 162 15.83 0.27 8.83
CA LEU A 162 15.38 1.45 9.55
C LEU A 162 14.21 2.13 8.82
N GLY A 163 14.30 2.26 7.49
CA GLY A 163 13.22 2.77 6.65
C GLY A 163 11.95 1.90 6.74
N ALA A 164 12.11 0.58 6.71
CA ALA A 164 10.98 -0.36 6.84
C ALA A 164 10.31 -0.27 8.21
N LEU A 165 11.07 -0.14 9.29
CA LEU A 165 10.52 0.04 10.65
C LEU A 165 9.80 1.39 10.79
N LEU A 166 10.39 2.45 10.26
CA LEU A 166 9.77 3.78 10.28
C LEU A 166 8.44 3.77 9.51
N ILE A 167 8.44 3.24 8.28
CA ILE A 167 7.23 3.09 7.48
C ILE A 167 6.20 2.21 8.19
N ALA A 168 6.63 1.11 8.81
CA ALA A 168 5.71 0.26 9.57
C ALA A 168 5.02 1.04 10.70
N GLY A 169 5.77 1.82 11.48
CA GLY A 169 5.19 2.66 12.54
C GLY A 169 4.22 3.72 12.00
N VAL A 170 4.60 4.43 10.94
CA VAL A 170 3.73 5.45 10.31
C VAL A 170 2.48 4.83 9.71
N MET A 171 2.62 3.72 8.97
CA MET A 171 1.49 3.01 8.37
C MET A 171 0.59 2.36 9.41
N SER A 172 1.13 1.90 10.55
CA SER A 172 0.32 1.43 11.66
C SER A 172 -0.54 2.54 12.24
N ASN A 173 0.01 3.75 12.39
CA ASN A 173 -0.77 4.91 12.83
C ASN A 173 -1.88 5.27 11.81
N VAL A 174 -1.54 5.33 10.52
CA VAL A 174 -2.52 5.57 9.45
C VAL A 174 -3.60 4.48 9.42
N ALA A 175 -3.23 3.21 9.55
CA ALA A 175 -4.17 2.10 9.58
C ALA A 175 -5.10 2.18 10.80
N LEU A 176 -4.56 2.49 11.98
CA LEU A 176 -5.34 2.69 13.19
C LEU A 176 -6.36 3.83 12.99
N MET A 177 -5.92 4.98 12.48
CA MET A 177 -6.82 6.10 12.18
C MET A 177 -7.92 5.69 11.20
N ASN A 178 -7.57 4.97 10.13
CA ASN A 178 -8.56 4.51 9.16
C ASN A 178 -9.61 3.58 9.79
N PHE A 179 -9.21 2.71 10.72
CA PHE A 179 -10.13 1.79 11.40
C PHE A 179 -10.96 2.47 12.51
N MET A 180 -10.40 3.45 13.21
CA MET A 180 -11.09 4.10 14.34
C MET A 180 -12.01 5.24 13.90
N PHE A 181 -11.74 5.85 12.74
CA PHE A 181 -12.50 6.99 12.21
C PHE A 181 -13.29 6.66 10.95
N ASP A 182 -13.54 5.38 10.67
CA ASP A 182 -14.35 4.90 9.53
C ASP A 182 -14.05 5.67 8.24
N VAL A 183 -12.76 5.88 7.97
CA VAL A 183 -12.34 6.55 6.74
C VAL A 183 -12.81 5.66 5.60
N PRO A 184 -13.65 6.16 4.66
CA PRO A 184 -14.32 5.40 3.62
C PRO A 184 -13.30 4.99 2.56
N VAL A 185 -12.49 4.01 2.94
CA VAL A 185 -11.79 3.06 2.08
C VAL A 185 -12.33 1.66 2.36
N LYS A 186 -13.19 1.50 3.40
CA LYS A 186 -13.83 0.27 3.87
C LYS A 186 -15.15 0.59 4.58
N ASN A 187 -16.20 0.90 3.83
CA ASN A 187 -17.55 0.78 4.41
C ASN A 187 -18.05 -0.63 4.11
N LEU A 188 -18.13 -1.46 5.15
CA LEU A 188 -18.84 -2.74 5.17
C LEU A 188 -20.36 -2.51 5.21
#